data_AF-A0A9K3KBG8-F1
#
_entry.id   AF-A0A9K3KBG8-F1
#
_cell.length_a   1.000
_cell.length_b   1.000
_cell.length_c   1.000
_cell.angle_alpha   90.00
_cell.angle_beta   90.00
_cell.angle_gamma   90.00
#
_symmetry.space_group_name_H-M   'P 1'
#
loop_
_entity.id
_entity.type
_entity.pdbx_description
1 polymer ?
#
loop_
_entity_poly.entity_id
_entity_poly.type
_entity_poly.pdbx_seq_one_letter_code
_entity_poly.pdbx_strand_id
1 'polypeptide(L)'
;MTAGTVTRDGLEAMINGYLENSALYQLVLTLKNSPTPGIQQEETLTGDAAVTTTSLWGSHIWGGRLHHVPQDFAFPNSCSQIAWQYWMCGDRQKWYPPLRNLSRDDMPSTNMRNRLSDLRNLMQLVEKRAEEQRKWIANPSIEQANEMFEVGKDVLDISDVSEKGRKRRGLQMKWTSMVTRVRNKRTKKYLYNTNFGWPTETGDDEVVTASRVELRPIVVMDTFGIDTPSGYQHPWRRIVDY
;
A
#
# COMPACT_ATOMS: atom_id res chain seq x y z
N MET A 1 15.41 60.46 -14.62
CA MET A 1 14.81 59.28 -13.98
C MET A 1 15.62 58.07 -14.43
N THR A 2 16.60 57.64 -13.63
CA THR A 2 17.49 56.52 -13.97
C THR A 2 16.85 55.22 -13.55
N ALA A 3 16.52 54.37 -14.51
CA ALA A 3 16.02 53.02 -14.28
C ALA A 3 17.09 52.24 -13.48
N GLY A 4 16.73 51.78 -12.29
CA GLY A 4 17.58 50.90 -11.48
C GLY A 4 17.62 49.52 -12.10
N THR A 5 18.50 49.31 -13.08
CA THR A 5 18.71 47.99 -13.67
C THR A 5 19.44 47.14 -12.64
N VAL A 6 18.71 46.22 -12.00
CA VAL A 6 19.32 45.20 -11.14
C VAL A 6 20.19 44.33 -12.04
N THR A 7 21.50 44.53 -11.99
CA THR A 7 22.46 43.72 -12.74
C THR A 7 22.42 42.29 -12.21
N ARG A 8 22.55 41.32 -13.11
CA ARG A 8 22.61 39.90 -12.76
C ARG A 8 23.62 39.63 -11.64
N ASP A 9 24.77 40.28 -11.73
CA ASP A 9 25.84 40.17 -10.73
C ASP A 9 25.41 40.69 -9.36
N GLY A 10 24.55 41.71 -9.32
CA GLY A 10 23.98 42.23 -8.07
C GLY A 10 23.01 41.24 -7.43
N LEU A 11 22.20 40.54 -8.23
CA LEU A 11 21.33 39.46 -7.75
C LEU A 11 22.13 38.24 -7.28
N GLU A 12 23.15 37.84 -8.03
CA GLU A 12 24.01 36.71 -7.65
C GLU A 12 24.77 37.02 -6.35
N ALA A 13 25.32 38.23 -6.20
CA ALA A 13 25.95 38.67 -4.96
C ALA A 13 24.96 38.71 -3.78
N MET A 14 23.74 39.19 -4.02
CA MET A 14 22.70 39.24 -3.01
C MET A 14 22.30 37.83 -2.56
N ILE A 15 22.02 36.91 -3.49
CA ILE A 15 21.67 35.51 -3.18
C ILE A 15 22.80 34.83 -2.41
N ASN A 16 24.05 34.99 -2.86
CA ASN A 16 25.20 34.40 -2.18
C ASN A 16 25.37 34.97 -0.76
N GLY A 17 25.17 36.28 -0.58
CA GLY A 17 25.21 36.91 0.75
C GLY A 17 24.11 36.40 1.70
N TYR A 18 22.89 36.16 1.20
CA TYR A 18 21.84 35.55 2.02
C TYR A 18 22.14 34.08 2.38
N LEU A 19 22.73 33.34 1.44
CA LEU A 19 23.10 31.95 1.68
C LEU A 19 24.24 31.84 2.69
N GLU A 20 25.27 32.68 2.61
CA GLU A 20 26.40 32.74 3.55
C GLU A 20 25.97 33.12 4.97
N ASN A 21 25.02 34.05 5.10
CA ASN A 21 24.44 34.43 6.40
C ASN A 21 23.47 33.38 6.97
N SER A 22 23.19 32.32 6.24
CA SER A 22 22.34 31.21 6.67
C SER A 22 23.18 29.95 6.86
N ALA A 23 22.77 29.06 7.77
CA ALA A 23 23.40 27.74 7.91
C ALA A 23 23.27 26.85 6.65
N LEU A 24 22.57 27.32 5.61
CA LEU A 24 22.39 26.61 4.34
C LEU A 24 23.68 26.56 3.51
N TYR A 25 24.61 27.51 3.69
CA TYR A 25 25.89 27.48 2.98
C TYR A 25 26.68 26.20 3.29
N GLN A 26 26.66 25.76 4.57
CA GLN A 26 27.30 24.52 4.98
C GLN A 26 26.63 23.30 4.34
N LEU A 27 25.30 23.30 4.19
CA LEU A 27 24.57 22.22 3.50
C LEU A 27 24.89 22.18 2.01
N VAL A 28 24.95 23.33 1.35
CA VAL A 28 25.30 23.42 -0.08
C VAL A 28 26.75 22.98 -0.32
N LEU A 29 27.68 23.37 0.54
CA LEU A 29 29.06 22.88 0.50
C LEU A 29 29.13 21.37 0.76
N THR A 30 28.38 20.86 1.73
CA THR A 30 28.32 19.42 2.02
C THR A 30 27.76 18.62 0.85
N LEU A 31 26.76 19.17 0.13
CA LEU A 31 26.20 18.55 -1.07
C LEU A 31 27.12 18.65 -2.29
N LYS A 32 27.87 19.74 -2.44
CA LYS A 32 28.84 19.91 -3.54
C LYS A 32 30.11 19.09 -3.34
N ASN A 33 30.51 18.90 -2.08
CA ASN A 33 31.74 18.21 -1.71
C ASN A 33 31.51 16.76 -1.30
N SER A 34 30.27 16.24 -1.33
CA SER A 34 30.04 14.81 -1.16
C SER A 34 30.75 14.09 -2.30
N PRO A 35 31.80 13.30 -2.03
CA PRO A 35 32.33 12.38 -3.03
C PRO A 35 31.18 11.44 -3.37
N THR A 36 30.96 11.11 -4.64
CA THR A 36 30.10 9.98 -5.00
C THR A 36 30.80 8.70 -4.51
N PRO A 37 30.17 7.84 -3.69
CA PRO A 37 30.65 6.46 -3.56
C PRO A 37 29.44 5.50 -3.69
N GLY A 38 29.51 4.41 -4.43
CA GLY A 38 30.50 3.36 -4.17
C GLY A 38 30.18 2.73 -2.82
N ILE A 39 29.49 1.59 -2.84
CA ILE A 39 29.13 0.75 -1.70
C ILE A 39 30.28 0.59 -0.68
N GLN A 40 30.03 0.77 0.64
CA GLN A 40 30.37 -0.12 1.80
C GLN A 40 30.54 0.63 3.16
N GLN A 41 29.81 0.13 4.19
CA GLN A 41 30.02 0.08 5.68
C GLN A 41 30.26 1.38 6.49
N GLU A 42 29.36 1.78 7.41
CA GLU A 42 29.11 1.32 8.81
C GLU A 42 30.06 1.98 9.84
N GLU A 43 29.57 2.98 10.60
CA GLU A 43 29.85 3.10 12.04
C GLU A 43 28.99 4.18 12.74
N THR A 44 28.77 3.89 14.01
CA THR A 44 27.87 4.45 15.01
C THR A 44 28.33 5.77 15.63
N LEU A 45 27.38 6.64 16.05
CA LEU A 45 27.14 7.04 17.46
C LEU A 45 26.40 8.40 17.60
N THR A 46 25.33 8.34 18.40
CA THR A 46 24.80 9.33 19.37
C THR A 46 25.07 10.82 19.17
N GLY A 47 24.00 11.57 18.94
CA GLY A 47 23.94 13.01 19.14
C GLY A 47 22.48 13.47 19.21
N ASP A 48 22.00 13.72 20.43
CA ASP A 48 20.69 14.33 20.70
C ASP A 48 20.65 15.74 20.12
N ALA A 49 20.08 15.86 18.94
CA ALA A 49 19.47 17.09 18.45
C ALA A 49 18.25 16.64 17.66
N ALA A 50 17.10 17.26 17.91
CA ALA A 50 15.90 17.11 17.11
C ALA A 50 16.24 17.49 15.66
N VAL A 51 16.72 16.51 14.90
CA VAL A 51 16.82 16.58 13.46
C VAL A 51 15.37 16.68 13.02
N THR A 52 14.93 17.90 12.74
CA THR A 52 13.77 18.11 11.88
C THR A 52 14.16 17.47 10.56
N THR A 53 13.85 16.17 10.43
CA THR A 53 14.10 15.33 9.26
C THR A 53 13.39 15.99 8.10
N THR A 54 14.13 16.89 7.46
CA THR A 54 13.66 17.67 6.33
C THR A 54 13.28 16.66 5.28
N SER A 55 12.00 16.66 4.89
CA SER A 55 11.41 15.68 3.99
C SER A 55 12.33 15.48 2.78
N LEU A 56 13.07 14.36 2.76
CA LEU A 56 13.89 13.94 1.62
C LEU A 56 13.03 13.53 0.41
N TRP A 57 11.72 13.65 0.55
CA TRP A 57 10.70 13.25 -0.41
C TRP A 57 10.04 14.48 -1.01
N GLY A 58 9.63 14.34 -2.28
CA GLY A 58 8.92 15.37 -3.00
C GLY A 58 7.65 15.78 -2.27
N SER A 59 7.36 17.07 -2.29
CA SER A 59 6.13 17.63 -1.74
C SER A 59 5.39 18.37 -2.85
N HIS A 60 4.08 18.21 -2.89
CA HIS A 60 3.19 18.72 -3.93
C HIS A 60 2.04 19.49 -3.29
N ILE A 61 1.55 20.53 -3.94
CA ILE A 61 0.43 21.33 -3.43
C ILE A 61 -0.75 21.19 -4.39
N TRP A 62 -1.87 20.71 -3.88
CA TRP A 62 -3.15 20.67 -4.58
C TRP A 62 -4.28 20.69 -3.56
N GLY A 63 -5.46 21.17 -3.93
CA GLY A 63 -6.57 21.33 -2.97
C GLY A 63 -6.28 22.26 -1.79
N GLY A 64 -5.28 23.16 -1.92
CA GLY A 64 -4.86 24.07 -0.85
C GLY A 64 -4.11 23.42 0.31
N ARG A 65 -3.66 22.16 0.17
CA ARG A 65 -2.90 21.42 1.18
C ARG A 65 -1.60 20.88 0.59
N LEU A 66 -0.64 20.59 1.48
CA LEU A 66 0.60 19.92 1.13
C LEU A 66 0.38 18.41 1.12
N HIS A 67 0.88 17.75 0.08
CA HIS A 67 0.74 16.32 -0.15
C HIS A 67 2.08 15.71 -0.54
N HIS A 68 2.27 14.44 -0.21
CA HIS A 68 3.50 13.70 -0.55
C HIS A 68 3.53 13.14 -1.98
N VAL A 69 2.42 13.22 -2.72
CA VAL A 69 2.30 12.76 -4.11
C VAL A 69 1.56 13.79 -4.96
N PRO A 70 1.79 13.83 -6.28
CA PRO A 70 1.13 14.77 -7.17
C PRO A 70 -0.35 14.40 -7.40
N GLN A 71 -1.12 15.33 -7.95
CA GLN A 71 -2.58 15.16 -8.13
C GLN A 71 -2.93 14.08 -9.17
N ASP A 72 -2.04 13.80 -10.11
CA ASP A 72 -2.16 12.75 -11.14
C ASP A 72 -1.57 11.40 -10.69
N PHE A 73 -1.22 11.26 -9.41
CA PHE A 73 -0.62 10.05 -8.87
C PHE A 73 -1.48 8.80 -9.13
N ALA A 74 -0.84 7.76 -9.65
CA ALA A 74 -1.41 6.44 -9.84
C ALA A 74 -0.45 5.36 -9.35
N PHE A 75 -0.98 4.38 -8.60
CA PHE A 75 -0.18 3.22 -8.20
C PHE A 75 0.26 2.40 -9.41
N PRO A 76 1.51 1.93 -9.44
CA PRO A 76 2.05 1.14 -10.52
C PRO A 76 1.24 -0.15 -10.72
N ASN A 77 1.07 -0.52 -11.99
CA ASN A 77 0.40 -1.76 -12.40
C ASN A 77 1.39 -2.93 -12.34
N SER A 78 1.95 -3.17 -11.15
CA SER A 78 3.06 -4.10 -10.94
C SER A 78 2.62 -5.39 -10.23
N CYS A 79 3.53 -6.35 -10.14
CA CYS A 79 3.32 -7.52 -9.32
C CYS A 79 3.49 -7.21 -7.82
N SER A 80 3.09 -8.16 -6.97
CA SER A 80 3.11 -8.00 -5.51
C SER A 80 4.49 -7.71 -4.93
N GLN A 81 5.55 -8.33 -5.48
CA GLN A 81 6.92 -8.10 -5.02
C GLN A 81 7.38 -6.66 -5.31
N ILE A 82 7.14 -6.17 -6.53
CA ILE A 82 7.47 -4.78 -6.88
C ILE A 82 6.62 -3.79 -6.06
N ALA A 83 5.34 -4.10 -5.84
CA ALA A 83 4.49 -3.29 -4.98
C ALA A 83 5.02 -3.22 -3.53
N TRP A 84 5.62 -4.31 -3.03
CA TRP A 84 6.27 -4.34 -1.72
C TRP A 84 7.55 -3.49 -1.68
N GLN A 85 8.34 -3.48 -2.75
CA GLN A 85 9.48 -2.56 -2.85
C GLN A 85 9.04 -1.10 -2.75
N TYR A 86 7.98 -0.70 -3.48
CA TYR A 86 7.41 0.65 -3.34
C TYR A 86 6.85 0.90 -1.93
N TRP A 87 6.26 -0.11 -1.30
CA TRP A 87 5.77 -0.03 0.08
C TRP A 87 6.87 0.29 1.09
N MET A 88 8.03 -0.37 0.95
CA MET A 88 9.15 -0.24 1.88
C MET A 88 10.13 0.90 1.54
N CYS A 89 10.40 1.14 0.26
CA CYS A 89 11.48 2.03 -0.18
C CYS A 89 10.96 3.29 -0.90
N GLY A 90 9.71 3.27 -1.37
CA GLY A 90 9.15 4.35 -2.20
C GLY A 90 9.70 4.32 -3.62
N ASP A 91 9.63 5.46 -4.30
CA ASP A 91 10.20 5.67 -5.64
C ASP A 91 11.24 6.79 -5.58
N ARG A 92 12.52 6.44 -5.67
CA ARG A 92 13.60 7.43 -5.60
C ARG A 92 13.68 8.30 -6.85
N GLN A 93 13.24 7.80 -8.02
CA GLN A 93 13.29 8.55 -9.26
C GLN A 93 12.20 9.62 -9.31
N LYS A 94 11.01 9.30 -8.79
CA LYS A 94 9.88 10.22 -8.68
C LYS A 94 9.81 10.95 -7.34
N TRP A 95 10.78 10.70 -6.46
CA TRP A 95 10.85 11.25 -5.10
C TRP A 95 9.62 10.94 -4.24
N TYR A 96 8.96 9.80 -4.48
CA TYR A 96 7.83 9.37 -3.67
C TYR A 96 8.34 8.66 -2.42
N PRO A 97 7.78 8.98 -1.23
CA PRO A 97 8.13 8.28 -0.01
C PRO A 97 7.67 6.81 -0.07
N PRO A 98 8.16 5.96 0.84
CA PRO A 98 7.59 4.65 1.09
C PRO A 98 6.07 4.74 1.20
N LEU A 99 5.35 3.94 0.42
CA LEU A 99 3.88 4.05 0.34
C LEU A 99 3.19 3.82 1.70
N ARG A 100 3.88 3.15 2.63
CA ARG A 100 3.40 2.95 4.01
C ARG A 100 3.19 4.28 4.77
N ASN A 101 4.01 5.29 4.48
CA ASN A 101 3.98 6.60 5.12
C ASN A 101 2.89 7.52 4.57
N LEU A 102 2.25 7.14 3.45
CA LEU A 102 1.19 7.93 2.84
C LEU A 102 -0.10 7.82 3.65
N SER A 103 -0.77 8.95 3.82
CA SER A 103 -2.12 9.04 4.39
C SER A 103 -3.18 8.94 3.29
N ARG A 104 -4.44 8.74 3.71
CA ARG A 104 -5.60 8.82 2.80
C ARG A 104 -5.76 10.23 2.23
N ASP A 105 -5.35 11.25 2.98
CA ASP A 105 -5.43 12.65 2.55
C ASP A 105 -4.41 12.98 1.46
N ASP A 106 -3.33 12.21 1.35
CA ASP A 106 -2.36 12.32 0.26
C ASP A 106 -2.88 11.80 -1.08
N MET A 107 -4.06 11.17 -1.12
CA MET A 107 -4.57 10.54 -2.32
C MET A 107 -5.53 11.45 -3.09
N PRO A 108 -5.36 11.63 -4.42
CA PRO A 108 -6.14 12.60 -5.19
C PRO A 108 -7.60 12.22 -5.41
N SER A 109 -7.96 10.95 -5.26
CA SER A 109 -9.33 10.46 -5.48
C SER A 109 -9.75 9.37 -4.49
N THR A 110 -11.06 9.16 -4.34
CA THR A 110 -11.64 8.05 -3.55
C THR A 110 -11.13 6.69 -4.02
N ASN A 111 -10.97 6.49 -5.33
CA ASN A 111 -10.41 5.25 -5.86
C ASN A 111 -8.96 5.05 -5.40
N MET A 112 -8.11 6.09 -5.44
CA MET A 112 -6.72 5.97 -4.96
C MET A 112 -6.66 5.73 -3.44
N ARG A 113 -7.56 6.36 -2.66
CA ARG A 113 -7.72 6.06 -1.22
C ARG A 113 -8.04 4.60 -0.97
N ASN A 114 -8.97 4.03 -1.73
CA ASN A 114 -9.33 2.62 -1.61
C ASN A 114 -8.17 1.70 -2.01
N ARG A 115 -7.45 2.03 -3.09
CA ARG A 115 -6.26 1.29 -3.53
C ARG A 115 -5.14 1.31 -2.49
N LEU A 116 -4.91 2.44 -1.81
CA LEU A 116 -3.94 2.53 -0.72
C LEU A 116 -4.35 1.63 0.45
N SER A 117 -5.63 1.63 0.83
CA SER A 117 -6.15 0.74 1.87
C SER A 117 -6.01 -0.73 1.50
N ASP A 118 -6.34 -1.11 0.27
CA ASP A 118 -6.20 -2.47 -0.26
C ASP A 118 -4.74 -2.92 -0.23
N LEU A 119 -3.83 -2.05 -0.68
CA LEU A 119 -2.39 -2.31 -0.66
C LEU A 119 -1.89 -2.47 0.79
N ARG A 120 -2.28 -1.57 1.70
CA ARG A 120 -1.91 -1.64 3.12
C ARG A 120 -2.36 -2.96 3.75
N ASN A 121 -3.60 -3.37 3.52
CA ASN A 121 -4.14 -4.63 4.02
C ASN A 121 -3.35 -5.86 3.51
N LEU A 122 -2.90 -5.82 2.25
CA LEU A 122 -2.08 -6.89 1.66
C LEU A 122 -0.68 -6.90 2.27
N MET A 123 -0.03 -5.74 2.34
CA MET A 123 1.35 -5.62 2.77
C MET A 123 1.51 -5.86 4.27
N GLN A 124 0.54 -5.47 5.10
CA GLN A 124 0.53 -5.80 6.54
C GLN A 124 0.56 -7.31 6.83
N LEU A 125 0.07 -8.16 5.90
CA LEU A 125 0.20 -9.61 6.05
C LEU A 125 1.66 -10.06 5.92
N VAL A 126 2.39 -9.44 4.99
CA VAL A 126 3.82 -9.68 4.79
C VAL A 126 4.62 -9.10 5.95
N GLU A 127 4.28 -7.89 6.43
CA GLU A 127 4.91 -7.26 7.62
C GLU A 127 4.80 -8.17 8.83
N LYS A 128 3.58 -8.60 9.18
CA LYS A 128 3.35 -9.49 10.32
C LYS A 128 4.16 -10.78 10.21
N ARG A 129 4.23 -11.35 9.01
CA ARG A 129 5.00 -12.58 8.77
C ARG A 129 6.50 -12.37 8.92
N ALA A 130 7.01 -11.23 8.46
CA ALA A 130 8.41 -10.85 8.62
C ALA A 130 8.77 -10.58 10.09
N GLU A 131 7.86 -9.98 10.86
CA GLU A 131 7.99 -9.79 12.31
C GLU A 131 8.02 -11.14 13.05
N GLU A 132 7.10 -12.06 12.74
CA GLU A 132 7.07 -13.41 13.32
C GLU A 132 8.38 -14.17 13.08
N GLN A 133 9.02 -13.97 11.93
CA GLN A 133 10.33 -14.56 11.61
C GLN A 133 11.53 -13.73 12.09
N ARG A 134 11.31 -12.61 12.80
CA ARG A 134 12.35 -11.66 13.25
C ARG A 134 13.27 -11.15 12.13
N LYS A 135 12.73 -11.03 10.92
CA LYS A 135 13.42 -10.51 9.72
C LYS A 135 12.92 -9.13 9.32
N TRP A 136 12.11 -8.49 10.15
CA TRP A 136 11.59 -7.15 9.91
C TRP A 136 12.70 -6.09 9.99
N ILE A 137 12.79 -5.26 8.95
CA ILE A 137 13.68 -4.09 8.88
C ILE A 137 12.83 -2.88 8.55
N ALA A 138 12.91 -1.81 9.35
CA ALA A 138 12.05 -0.64 9.23
C ALA A 138 12.35 0.22 7.98
N ASN A 139 13.63 0.40 7.65
CA ASN A 139 14.10 1.16 6.48
C ASN A 139 15.08 0.30 5.66
N PRO A 140 14.58 -0.71 4.93
CA PRO A 140 15.42 -1.64 4.21
C PRO A 140 15.94 -1.04 2.90
N SER A 141 17.04 -1.60 2.40
CA SER A 141 17.41 -1.50 0.99
C SER A 141 16.41 -2.29 0.11
N ILE A 142 16.47 -2.09 -1.21
CA ILE A 142 15.61 -2.85 -2.15
C ILE A 142 15.85 -4.37 -2.03
N GLU A 143 17.11 -4.78 -1.84
CA GLU A 143 17.49 -6.19 -1.67
C GLU A 143 16.92 -6.78 -0.38
N GLN A 144 17.09 -6.06 0.74
CA GLN A 144 16.51 -6.45 2.04
C GLN A 144 14.98 -6.52 1.98
N ALA A 145 14.33 -5.59 1.27
CA ALA A 145 12.89 -5.64 1.07
C ALA A 145 12.47 -6.90 0.28
N ASN A 146 13.26 -7.33 -0.72
CA ASN A 146 13.00 -8.57 -1.44
C ASN A 146 13.12 -9.79 -0.54
N GLU A 147 14.14 -9.85 0.32
CA GLU A 147 14.31 -10.95 1.28
C GLU A 147 13.12 -11.05 2.26
N MET A 148 12.65 -9.89 2.76
CA MET A 148 11.45 -9.83 3.61
C MET A 148 10.19 -10.32 2.88
N PHE A 149 10.07 -10.00 1.58
CA PHE A 149 8.96 -10.47 0.77
C PHE A 149 9.01 -11.98 0.53
N GLU A 150 10.20 -12.53 0.24
CA GLU A 150 10.40 -13.97 0.03
C GLU A 150 10.01 -14.78 1.26
N VAL A 151 10.24 -14.21 2.44
CA VAL A 151 9.81 -14.76 3.73
C VAL A 151 8.29 -14.73 3.89
N GLY A 152 7.63 -13.64 3.48
CA GLY A 152 6.19 -13.43 3.68
C GLY A 152 5.29 -13.89 2.53
N LYS A 153 5.85 -14.34 1.40
CA LYS A 153 5.08 -14.76 0.21
C LYS A 153 4.23 -16.00 0.48
N ASP A 154 4.59 -16.81 1.48
CA ASP A 154 3.84 -17.99 1.92
C ASP A 154 2.42 -17.61 2.38
N VAL A 155 2.29 -16.51 3.14
CA VAL A 155 1.00 -16.00 3.65
C VAL A 155 0.09 -15.51 2.52
N LEU A 156 0.69 -15.07 1.40
CA LEU A 156 -0.08 -14.62 0.24
C LEU A 156 -0.64 -15.80 -0.59
N ASP A 157 -0.28 -17.05 -0.26
CA ASP A 157 -0.66 -18.30 -0.94
C ASP A 157 -0.66 -18.11 -2.47
N ILE A 158 0.53 -17.73 -2.91
CA ILE A 158 0.95 -17.54 -4.29
C ILE A 158 1.29 -18.91 -4.87
N SER A 159 0.33 -19.85 -4.84
CA SER A 159 0.55 -21.14 -5.49
C SER A 159 0.61 -20.96 -7.01
N ASP A 160 1.61 -21.57 -7.64
CA ASP A 160 1.78 -21.64 -9.10
C ASP A 160 0.80 -22.61 -9.76
N VAL A 161 -0.15 -23.16 -9.00
CA VAL A 161 -1.20 -24.04 -9.50
C VAL A 161 -2.54 -23.50 -9.05
N SER A 162 -3.40 -23.17 -10.01
CA SER A 162 -4.79 -22.78 -9.72
C SER A 162 -5.54 -23.93 -9.06
N GLU A 163 -6.61 -23.63 -8.29
CA GLU A 163 -7.59 -24.64 -7.82
C GLU A 163 -8.09 -25.58 -8.95
N LYS A 164 -8.03 -25.14 -10.21
CA LYS A 164 -8.41 -25.89 -11.42
C LYS A 164 -7.22 -26.59 -12.14
N GLY A 165 -6.07 -26.77 -11.47
CA GLY A 165 -4.89 -27.45 -12.02
C GLY A 165 -4.07 -26.68 -13.05
N ARG A 166 -4.46 -25.45 -13.44
CA ARG A 166 -3.68 -24.65 -14.41
C ARG A 166 -2.40 -24.10 -13.79
N LYS A 167 -1.27 -24.29 -14.48
CA LYS A 167 0.01 -23.64 -14.16
C LYS A 167 -0.14 -22.12 -14.22
N ARG A 168 0.35 -21.44 -13.21
CA ARG A 168 0.35 -19.99 -13.03
C ARG A 168 1.75 -19.55 -12.66
N ARG A 169 2.03 -18.28 -12.90
CA ARG A 169 3.23 -17.58 -12.41
C ARG A 169 2.75 -16.65 -11.30
N GLY A 170 2.51 -17.19 -10.11
CA GLY A 170 1.80 -16.47 -9.06
C GLY A 170 2.47 -15.15 -8.68
N LEU A 171 3.81 -15.12 -8.72
CA LEU A 171 4.63 -13.92 -8.46
C LEU A 171 4.54 -12.85 -9.56
N GLN A 172 4.09 -13.20 -10.77
CA GLN A 172 3.85 -12.24 -11.86
C GLN A 172 2.44 -11.67 -11.84
N MET A 173 1.57 -12.13 -10.93
CA MET A 173 0.23 -11.56 -10.81
C MET A 173 0.30 -10.13 -10.26
N LYS A 174 -0.59 -9.30 -10.78
CA LYS A 174 -0.82 -7.95 -10.28
C LYS A 174 -1.20 -8.00 -8.80
N TRP A 175 -0.66 -7.08 -8.02
CA TRP A 175 -0.96 -6.99 -6.59
C TRP A 175 -2.46 -6.79 -6.33
N THR A 176 -3.17 -6.06 -7.22
CA THR A 176 -4.62 -5.87 -7.13
C THR A 176 -5.39 -7.19 -7.23
N SER A 177 -4.98 -8.08 -8.14
CA SER A 177 -5.54 -9.43 -8.24
C SER A 177 -5.23 -10.26 -6.99
N MET A 178 -4.07 -10.04 -6.36
CA MET A 178 -3.71 -10.69 -5.11
C MET A 178 -4.65 -10.28 -3.96
N VAL A 179 -4.95 -8.98 -3.82
CA VAL A 179 -5.92 -8.48 -2.83
C VAL A 179 -7.26 -9.20 -2.96
N THR A 180 -7.81 -9.27 -4.18
CA THR A 180 -9.07 -9.97 -4.43
C THR A 180 -9.02 -11.44 -4.02
N ARG A 181 -7.90 -12.13 -4.29
CA ARG A 181 -7.72 -13.53 -3.88
C ARG A 181 -7.68 -13.68 -2.36
N VAL A 182 -6.91 -12.84 -1.67
CA VAL A 182 -6.82 -12.86 -0.21
C VAL A 182 -8.19 -12.58 0.42
N ARG A 183 -8.93 -11.60 -0.09
CA ARG A 183 -10.30 -11.28 0.36
C ARG A 183 -11.25 -12.45 0.16
N ASN A 184 -11.26 -13.04 -1.03
CA ASN A 184 -12.14 -14.18 -1.34
C ASN A 184 -11.82 -15.41 -0.48
N LYS A 185 -10.54 -15.66 -0.18
CA LYS A 185 -10.15 -16.74 0.74
C LYS A 185 -10.67 -16.50 2.15
N ARG A 186 -10.54 -15.29 2.68
CA ARG A 186 -11.11 -14.92 3.99
C ARG A 186 -12.62 -15.14 3.99
N THR A 187 -13.33 -14.64 2.99
CA THR A 187 -14.79 -14.83 2.87
C THR A 187 -15.18 -16.31 2.78
N LYS A 188 -14.51 -17.11 1.93
CA LYS A 188 -14.75 -18.56 1.83
C LYS A 188 -14.51 -19.27 3.17
N LYS A 189 -13.45 -18.90 3.91
CA LYS A 189 -13.16 -19.46 5.25
C LYS A 189 -14.31 -19.17 6.22
N TYR A 190 -14.85 -17.94 6.23
CA TYR A 190 -16.02 -17.63 7.04
C TYR A 190 -17.26 -18.42 6.60
N LEU A 191 -17.56 -18.47 5.30
CA LEU A 191 -18.71 -19.23 4.81
C LEU A 191 -18.62 -20.73 5.15
N TYR A 192 -17.43 -21.33 5.03
CA TYR A 192 -17.20 -22.71 5.44
C TYR A 192 -17.34 -22.90 6.95
N ASN A 193 -16.75 -22.00 7.74
CA ASN A 193 -16.81 -22.06 9.20
C ASN A 193 -18.22 -21.84 9.76
N THR A 194 -19.07 -21.08 9.06
CA THR A 194 -20.48 -20.86 9.45
C THR A 194 -21.40 -21.99 8.96
N ASN A 195 -21.07 -22.68 7.86
CA ASN A 195 -21.94 -23.70 7.26
C ASN A 195 -21.62 -25.16 7.70
N PHE A 196 -20.52 -25.41 8.42
CA PHE A 196 -20.12 -26.75 8.90
C PHE A 196 -20.28 -26.90 10.43
N GLY A 197 -21.43 -26.47 10.96
CA GLY A 197 -21.87 -26.73 12.34
C GLY A 197 -23.03 -27.74 12.43
N TRP A 198 -23.10 -28.71 11.52
CA TRP A 198 -24.10 -29.78 11.58
C TRP A 198 -23.45 -31.06 12.13
N PRO A 199 -23.88 -31.59 13.28
CA PRO A 199 -23.49 -32.93 13.71
C PRO A 199 -24.06 -33.93 12.72
N THR A 200 -23.20 -34.71 12.06
CA THR A 200 -23.62 -35.97 11.44
C THR A 200 -23.74 -37.01 12.52
N GLU A 201 -24.91 -37.12 13.15
CA GLU A 201 -25.27 -38.29 13.96
C GLU A 201 -26.42 -39.01 13.28
N THR A 202 -26.09 -40.14 12.67
CA THR A 202 -27.04 -41.21 12.36
C THR A 202 -27.30 -41.96 13.67
N GLY A 203 -28.55 -41.96 14.15
CA GLY A 203 -28.98 -42.82 15.26
C GLY A 203 -30.10 -42.22 16.11
N ASP A 204 -31.34 -42.43 15.64
CA ASP A 204 -32.60 -42.64 16.37
C ASP A 204 -33.05 -41.66 17.48
N ASP A 205 -34.26 -41.14 17.26
CA ASP A 205 -35.26 -40.66 18.23
C ASP A 205 -34.91 -39.53 19.22
N GLU A 206 -35.16 -38.27 18.84
CA GLU A 206 -35.99 -37.35 19.65
C GLU A 206 -36.35 -36.07 18.88
N VAL A 207 -37.64 -35.73 18.89
CA VAL A 207 -38.18 -34.50 18.32
C VAL A 207 -37.84 -33.34 19.26
N VAL A 208 -36.79 -32.57 18.95
CA VAL A 208 -36.58 -31.26 19.56
C VAL A 208 -36.69 -30.18 18.49
N THR A 209 -37.75 -29.39 18.60
CA THR A 209 -38.03 -28.23 17.76
C THR A 209 -36.97 -27.16 17.96
N ALA A 210 -36.01 -27.07 17.03
CA ALA A 210 -35.05 -25.96 17.00
C ALA A 210 -35.75 -24.69 16.52
N SER A 211 -35.81 -23.70 17.41
CA SER A 211 -36.30 -22.36 17.09
C SER A 211 -35.44 -21.73 16.00
N ARG A 212 -36.11 -21.28 14.93
CA ARG A 212 -35.57 -20.51 13.81
C ARG A 212 -34.98 -19.21 14.33
N VAL A 213 -33.67 -19.18 14.60
CA VAL A 213 -32.94 -17.92 14.70
C VAL A 213 -32.82 -17.38 13.28
N GLU A 214 -33.72 -16.46 12.92
CA GLU A 214 -33.61 -15.68 11.70
C GLU A 214 -32.35 -14.83 11.76
N LEU A 215 -31.28 -15.30 11.13
CA LEU A 215 -30.15 -14.46 10.77
C LEU A 215 -30.67 -13.41 9.78
N ARG A 216 -30.87 -12.19 10.27
CA ARG A 216 -31.09 -11.02 9.43
C ARG A 216 -29.87 -10.88 8.51
N PRO A 217 -30.05 -10.81 7.18
CA PRO A 217 -28.94 -10.50 6.30
C PRO A 217 -28.39 -9.13 6.70
N ILE A 218 -27.06 -9.03 6.82
CA ILE A 218 -26.39 -7.74 6.92
C ILE A 218 -26.71 -7.01 5.61
N VAL A 219 -27.64 -6.07 5.71
CA VAL A 219 -27.91 -5.08 4.66
C VAL A 219 -26.62 -4.28 4.51
N VAL A 220 -25.85 -4.59 3.47
CA VAL A 220 -24.91 -3.62 2.93
C VAL A 220 -25.79 -2.52 2.35
N MET A 221 -25.99 -1.45 3.11
CA MET A 221 -26.62 -0.25 2.60
C MET A 221 -25.69 0.33 1.53
N ASP A 222 -25.99 0.02 0.28
CA ASP A 222 -25.58 0.84 -0.86
C ASP A 222 -26.35 2.16 -0.76
N THR A 223 -25.83 3.10 0.01
CA THR A 223 -26.09 4.50 -0.26
C THR A 223 -25.27 4.86 -1.48
N PHE A 224 -25.89 4.93 -2.65
CA PHE A 224 -25.71 6.00 -3.65
C PHE A 224 -26.64 5.67 -4.82
N GLY A 225 -27.72 6.45 -4.94
CA GLY A 225 -28.70 6.33 -6.00
C GLY A 225 -28.08 6.60 -7.37
N ILE A 226 -28.26 5.66 -8.27
CA ILE A 226 -28.26 5.88 -9.72
C ILE A 226 -29.44 5.06 -10.24
N ASP A 227 -30.48 5.78 -10.68
CA ASP A 227 -31.59 5.22 -11.43
C ASP A 227 -31.07 4.46 -12.66
N THR A 228 -31.38 3.17 -12.75
CA THR A 228 -31.45 2.46 -14.03
C THR A 228 -32.61 1.45 -14.03
N PRO A 229 -33.21 1.20 -15.21
CA PRO A 229 -34.61 0.81 -15.33
C PRO A 229 -34.85 -0.71 -15.25
N SER A 230 -36.07 -1.05 -14.83
CA SER A 230 -36.81 -2.29 -15.02
C SER A 230 -36.22 -3.24 -16.09
N GLY A 231 -35.84 -4.46 -15.67
CA GLY A 231 -35.67 -5.58 -16.61
C GLY A 231 -34.53 -6.59 -16.40
N TYR A 232 -33.73 -6.53 -15.33
CA TYR A 232 -32.66 -7.51 -15.11
C TYR A 232 -33.12 -8.72 -14.27
N GLN A 233 -33.46 -9.83 -14.94
CA GLN A 233 -33.60 -11.14 -14.31
C GLN A 233 -32.22 -11.77 -14.05
N HIS A 234 -31.91 -12.07 -12.79
CA HIS A 234 -30.72 -12.84 -12.41
C HIS A 234 -30.86 -14.32 -12.79
N PRO A 235 -29.86 -14.94 -13.46
CA PRO A 235 -29.98 -16.28 -14.03
C PRO A 235 -29.48 -17.36 -13.07
N TRP A 236 -30.16 -17.61 -11.96
CA TRP A 236 -29.91 -18.80 -11.12
C TRP A 236 -31.20 -19.27 -10.43
N ARG A 237 -32.20 -19.69 -11.22
CA ARG A 237 -33.30 -20.56 -10.77
C ARG A 237 -33.81 -21.40 -11.94
N ARG A 238 -33.28 -22.61 -12.09
CA ARG A 238 -33.93 -23.80 -12.67
C ARG A 238 -33.01 -25.00 -12.43
N ILE A 239 -33.60 -26.20 -12.33
CA ILE A 239 -33.10 -27.44 -11.69
C ILE A 239 -33.56 -27.41 -10.21
N VAL A 240 -34.61 -28.10 -9.77
CA VAL A 240 -35.26 -29.37 -10.19
C VAL A 240 -36.74 -29.26 -9.79
N ASP A 241 -37.66 -29.84 -10.56
CA ASP A 241 -38.88 -30.46 -10.02
C ASP A 241 -39.44 -31.47 -11.06
N TYR A 242 -39.55 -32.72 -10.59
CA TYR A 242 -40.19 -33.95 -11.12
C TYR A 242 -39.77 -34.51 -12.49
#